data_AF-W9G9A9-F1
#
_entry.id   AF-W9G9A9-F1
#
_cell.length_a   1.000
_cell.length_b   1.000
_cell.length_c   1.000
_cell.angle_alpha   90.00
_cell.angle_beta   90.00
_cell.angle_gamma   90.00
#
_symmetry.space_group_name_H-M   'P 1'
#
loop_
_entity.id
_entity.type
_entity.pdbx_description
1 polymer ?
#
loop_
_entity_poly.entity_id
_entity_poly.type
_entity_poly.pdbx_seq_one_letter_code
_entity_poly.pdbx_strand_id
1 'polypeptide(L)'
;AYVVKERLRALLALPPSADREIISDRLYRFYVQAADSELPEAHRLAETIEAWWAAIEAAITTGYSNARSEGYNRLAKHVGRDAFGFRNPR
;
A
#
# COMPACT_ATOMS: atom_id res chain seq x y z
N ALA A 1 -11.82 -0.37 -6.35
CA ALA A 1 -11.44 -0.86 -5.01
C ALA A 1 -10.51 -2.09 -5.00
N TYR A 2 -10.93 -3.27 -5.49
CA TYR A 2 -10.11 -4.48 -5.48
C TYR A 2 -8.71 -4.26 -6.12
N VAL A 3 -8.68 -3.57 -7.26
CA VAL A 3 -7.44 -3.25 -7.98
C VAL A 3 -6.47 -2.39 -7.16
N VAL A 4 -6.97 -1.38 -6.43
CA VAL A 4 -6.14 -0.50 -5.57
C VAL A 4 -5.44 -1.33 -4.50
N LYS A 5 -6.20 -2.20 -3.82
CA LYS A 5 -5.67 -3.12 -2.81
C LYS A 5 -4.63 -4.09 -3.40
N GLU A 6 -4.89 -4.67 -4.56
CA GLU A 6 -3.94 -5.63 -5.16
C GLU A 6 -2.66 -4.94 -5.67
N ARG A 7 -2.75 -3.70 -6.16
CA ARG A 7 -1.55 -2.89 -6.46
C ARG A 7 -0.73 -2.61 -5.21
N LEU A 8 -1.39 -2.26 -4.09
CA LEU A 8 -0.71 -2.12 -2.81
C LEU A 8 -0.05 -3.45 -2.41
N ARG A 9 -0.77 -4.57 -2.44
CA ARG A 9 -0.19 -5.90 -2.13
C ARG A 9 1.04 -6.20 -2.98
N ALA A 10 1.00 -5.91 -4.28
CA ALA A 10 2.13 -6.11 -5.19
C ALA A 10 3.33 -5.22 -4.85
N LEU A 11 3.11 -3.97 -4.44
CA LEU A 11 4.16 -3.08 -3.95
C LEU A 11 4.80 -3.66 -2.67
N LEU A 12 3.98 -4.06 -1.70
CA LEU A 12 4.46 -4.54 -0.40
C LEU A 12 5.12 -5.93 -0.46
N ALA A 13 4.83 -6.71 -1.51
CA ALA A 13 5.43 -8.02 -1.75
C ALA A 13 6.81 -7.92 -2.45
N LEU A 14 7.33 -6.73 -2.70
CA LEU A 14 8.67 -6.56 -3.23
C LEU A 14 9.73 -7.20 -2.31
N PRO A 15 10.75 -7.86 -2.87
CA PRO A 15 11.82 -8.43 -2.06
C PRO A 15 12.61 -7.31 -1.37
N PRO A 16 13.29 -7.62 -0.25
CA PRO A 16 14.31 -6.74 0.30
C PRO A 16 15.30 -6.32 -0.79
N SER A 17 15.77 -5.07 -0.76
CA SER A 17 16.70 -4.51 -1.75
C SER A 17 16.15 -4.39 -3.17
N ALA A 18 14.83 -4.42 -3.38
CA ALA A 18 14.23 -4.12 -4.67
C ALA A 18 14.69 -2.73 -5.19
N ASP A 19 14.87 -2.63 -6.51
CA ASP A 19 15.32 -1.39 -7.14
C ASP A 19 14.37 -0.22 -6.83
N ARG A 20 14.96 0.94 -6.51
CA ARG A 20 14.20 2.15 -6.17
C ARG A 20 13.25 2.58 -7.28
N GLU A 21 13.62 2.32 -8.54
CA GLU A 21 12.77 2.60 -9.70
C GLU A 21 11.52 1.71 -9.71
N ILE A 22 11.66 0.42 -9.39
CA ILE A 22 10.53 -0.52 -9.30
C ILE A 22 9.60 -0.13 -8.15
N ILE A 23 10.16 0.27 -7.00
CA ILE A 23 9.38 0.76 -5.86
C ILE A 23 8.59 2.00 -6.28
N SER A 24 9.23 2.96 -6.95
CA SER A 24 8.62 4.22 -7.39
C SER A 24 7.51 4.00 -8.42
N ASP A 25 7.73 3.14 -9.43
CA ASP A 25 6.71 2.79 -10.43
C ASP A 25 5.48 2.13 -9.79
N ARG A 26 5.68 1.16 -8.89
CA ARG A 26 4.57 0.48 -8.22
C ARG A 26 3.80 1.41 -7.29
N LEU A 27 4.48 2.28 -6.57
CA LEU A 27 3.85 3.29 -5.72
C LEU A 27 3.03 4.28 -6.56
N TYR A 28 3.61 4.78 -7.65
CA TYR A 28 2.89 5.67 -8.58
C TYR A 28 1.63 5.02 -9.13
N ARG A 29 1.72 3.77 -9.61
CA ARG A 29 0.56 3.03 -10.13
C ARG A 29 -0.52 2.80 -9.06
N PHE A 30 -0.12 2.60 -7.81
CA PHE A 30 -1.07 2.52 -6.70
C PHE A 30 -1.81 3.85 -6.51
N TYR A 31 -1.09 4.97 -6.46
CA TYR A 31 -1.69 6.29 -6.28
C TYR A 31 -2.60 6.71 -7.43
N VAL A 32 -2.19 6.48 -8.69
CA VAL A 32 -3.03 6.74 -9.87
C VAL A 32 -4.33 5.95 -9.76
N GLN A 33 -4.25 4.65 -9.46
CA GLN A 33 -5.43 3.81 -9.33
C GLN A 33 -6.35 4.23 -8.18
N ALA A 34 -5.77 4.73 -7.08
CA ALA A 34 -6.53 5.23 -5.95
C ALA A 34 -7.26 6.53 -6.30
N ALA A 35 -6.59 7.46 -6.98
CA ALA A 35 -7.14 8.73 -7.46
C ALA A 35 -8.24 8.54 -8.52
N ASP A 36 -8.12 7.52 -9.39
CA ASP A 36 -9.13 7.18 -10.38
C ASP A 36 -10.38 6.49 -9.78
N SER A 37 -10.35 6.13 -8.49
CA SER A 37 -11.44 5.39 -7.85
C SER A 37 -12.46 6.34 -7.23
N GLU A 38 -13.73 6.24 -7.60
CA GLU A 38 -14.83 7.02 -7.00
C GLU A 38 -15.14 6.68 -5.52
N LEU A 39 -14.34 5.81 -4.90
CA LEU A 39 -14.59 5.30 -3.55
C LEU A 39 -13.78 6.12 -2.54
N PRO A 40 -14.44 6.81 -1.58
CA PRO A 40 -13.74 7.58 -0.55
C PRO A 40 -12.75 6.76 0.27
N GLU A 41 -13.02 5.46 0.45
CA GLU A 41 -12.11 4.51 1.11
C GLU A 41 -10.78 4.39 0.36
N ALA A 42 -10.77 4.51 -0.98
CA ALA A 42 -9.55 4.40 -1.77
C ALA A 42 -8.66 5.64 -1.59
N HIS A 43 -9.26 6.82 -1.48
CA HIS A 43 -8.56 8.05 -1.17
C HIS A 43 -8.00 8.03 0.26
N ARG A 44 -8.80 7.64 1.26
CA ARG A 44 -8.34 7.47 2.66
C ARG A 44 -7.20 6.46 2.78
N LEU A 45 -7.26 5.39 1.99
CA LEU A 45 -6.18 4.41 1.91
C LEU A 45 -4.90 5.05 1.35
N ALA A 46 -4.99 5.83 0.27
CA ALA A 46 -3.84 6.54 -0.30
C ALA A 46 -3.22 7.53 0.70
N GLU A 47 -4.03 8.33 1.38
CA GLU A 47 -3.58 9.25 2.44
C GLU A 47 -2.86 8.50 3.58
N THR A 48 -3.38 7.34 3.97
CA THR A 48 -2.73 6.49 4.98
C THR A 48 -1.37 5.99 4.48
N ILE A 49 -1.27 5.52 3.23
CA ILE A 49 0.02 5.07 2.69
C ILE A 49 1.03 6.23 2.59
N GLU A 50 0.58 7.42 2.21
CA GLU A 50 1.42 8.63 2.14
C GLU A 50 1.98 8.99 3.53
N ALA A 51 1.12 9.05 4.55
CA ALA A 51 1.53 9.39 5.91
C ALA A 51 2.58 8.44 6.50
N TRP A 52 2.57 7.16 6.08
CA TRP A 52 3.48 6.13 6.57
C TRP A 52 4.62 5.79 5.59
N TRP A 53 4.73 6.49 4.47
CA TRP A 53 5.60 6.08 3.36
C TRP A 53 7.06 5.86 3.78
N ALA A 54 7.64 6.79 4.53
CA ALA A 54 9.05 6.67 4.97
C ALA A 54 9.33 5.36 5.73
N ALA A 55 8.39 4.91 6.56
CA ALA A 55 8.53 3.65 7.30
C ALA A 55 8.35 2.43 6.39
N ILE A 56 7.43 2.49 5.43
CA ILE A 56 7.19 1.43 4.44
C ILE A 56 8.40 1.29 3.51
N GLU A 57 8.92 2.39 2.98
CA GLU A 57 10.11 2.43 2.12
C GLU A 57 11.33 1.86 2.84
N ALA A 58 11.56 2.26 4.10
CA ALA A 58 12.63 1.68 4.92
C ALA A 58 12.44 0.16 5.11
N ALA A 59 11.21 -0.30 5.36
CA ALA A 59 10.94 -1.73 5.53
C ALA A 59 11.12 -2.54 4.24
N ILE A 60 10.82 -1.97 3.07
CA ILE A 60 11.03 -2.60 1.75
C ILE A 60 12.54 -2.64 1.45
N THR A 61 13.23 -1.52 1.56
CA THR A 61 14.64 -1.40 1.14
C THR A 61 15.61 -2.13 2.06
N THR A 62 15.41 -2.09 3.38
CA THR A 62 16.42 -2.58 4.33
C THR A 62 16.28 -4.05 4.72
N GLY A 63 15.10 -4.67 4.59
CA GLY A 63 14.91 -6.04 5.09
C GLY A 63 14.81 -6.17 6.62
N TYR A 64 15.47 -5.27 7.36
CA TYR A 64 15.65 -5.30 8.80
C TYR A 64 14.64 -4.42 9.52
N SER A 65 13.50 -5.00 9.93
CA SER A 65 12.72 -4.40 11.02
C SER A 65 11.60 -5.32 11.51
N ASN A 66 11.40 -5.43 12.83
CA ASN A 66 10.12 -5.88 13.39
C ASN A 66 8.97 -4.94 13.02
N ALA A 67 9.25 -3.69 12.58
CA ALA A 67 8.27 -2.79 11.98
C ALA A 67 7.75 -3.29 10.62
N ARG A 68 8.49 -4.17 9.92
CA ARG A 68 7.92 -4.91 8.78
C ARG A 68 6.72 -5.70 9.27
N SER A 69 6.89 -6.57 10.26
CA SER A 69 5.81 -7.42 10.75
C SER A 69 4.73 -6.66 11.53
N GLU A 70 5.10 -5.73 12.43
CA GLU A 70 4.15 -4.97 13.26
C GLU A 70 3.48 -3.82 12.51
N GLY A 71 4.23 -3.11 11.67
CA GLY A 71 3.74 -2.03 10.81
C GLY A 71 2.88 -2.59 9.69
N TYR A 72 3.28 -3.69 9.02
CA TYR A 72 2.38 -4.35 8.08
C TYR A 72 1.17 -4.97 8.75
N ASN A 73 1.29 -5.59 9.94
CA ASN A 73 0.07 -6.07 10.61
C ASN A 73 -0.84 -4.91 11.01
N ARG A 74 -0.32 -3.77 11.44
CA ARG A 74 -1.15 -2.59 11.74
C ARG A 74 -1.76 -2.00 10.47
N LEU A 75 -0.97 -1.73 9.44
CA LEU A 75 -1.46 -1.24 8.15
C LEU A 75 -2.44 -2.22 7.53
N ALA A 76 -2.12 -3.51 7.41
CA ALA A 76 -3.03 -4.51 6.86
C ALA A 76 -4.30 -4.71 7.70
N LYS A 77 -4.24 -4.57 9.04
CA LYS A 77 -5.44 -4.57 9.88
C LYS A 77 -6.25 -3.29 9.72
N HIS A 78 -5.60 -2.13 9.57
CA HIS A 78 -6.26 -0.85 9.38
C HIS A 78 -6.91 -0.79 8.00
N VAL A 79 -6.12 -1.04 6.95
CA VAL A 79 -6.58 -1.24 5.58
C VAL A 79 -7.63 -2.33 5.53
N GLY A 80 -7.46 -3.46 6.21
CA GLY A 80 -8.46 -4.52 6.27
C GLY A 80 -9.78 -4.08 6.90
N ARG A 81 -9.72 -3.22 7.93
CA ARG A 81 -10.88 -2.63 8.60
C ARG A 81 -11.58 -1.59 7.72
N ASP A 82 -10.81 -0.76 7.03
CA ASP A 82 -11.32 0.23 6.06
C ASP A 82 -11.81 -0.45 4.76
N ALA A 83 -11.25 -1.63 4.43
CA ALA A 83 -11.53 -2.41 3.24
C ALA A 83 -12.83 -3.22 3.31
N PHE A 84 -13.51 -3.33 4.45
CA PHE A 84 -14.84 -3.95 4.47
C PHE A 84 -15.85 -3.18 3.58
N GLY A 85 -15.56 -1.93 3.20
CA GLY A 85 -16.31 -1.17 2.19
C GLY A 85 -15.89 -1.40 0.73
N PHE A 86 -14.73 -2.02 0.47
CA PHE A 86 -14.20 -2.24 -0.88
C PHE A 86 -14.91 -3.40 -1.59
N ARG A 87 -15.93 -3.07 -2.41
CA ARG A 87 -16.55 -4.03 -3.33
C ARG A 87 -15.92 -3.96 -4.73
N ASN A 88 -15.96 -5.08 -5.44
CA ASN A 88 -15.50 -5.12 -6.82
C ASN A 88 -16.39 -4.20 -7.67
N PRO A 89 -15.85 -3.21 -8.41
CA PRO A 89 -16.63 -2.54 -9.44
C PRO A 89 -17.03 -3.61 -10.47
N ARG A 90 -18.32 -3.62 -10.84
CA ARG A 90 -18.82 -4.48 -11.92
C ARG A 90 -18.32 -3.99 -13.26
#